data_AF-A0A256F9K7-F1
#
_entry.id   AF-A0A256F9K7-F1
#
_cell.length_a   1.000
_cell.length_b   1.000
_cell.length_c   1.000
_cell.angle_alpha   90.00
_cell.angle_beta   90.00
_cell.angle_gamma   90.00
#
_symmetry.space_group_name_H-M   'P 1'
#
loop_
_entity.id
_entity.type
_entity.pdbx_description
1 polymer ?
#
loop_
_entity_poly.entity_id
_entity_poly.type
_entity_poly.pdbx_seq_one_letter_code
_entity_poly.pdbx_strand_id
1 'polypeptide(L)' 'MVARVGTVAFQGIEAVPVDVQVMVAPGKMGMSMYGLIKLECLH' A
#
# COMPACT_ATOMS: atom_id res chain seq x y z
N MET A 1 -11.98 -0.97 -9.64
CA MET A 1 -11.09 0.18 -9.95
C MET A 1 -9.71 -0.14 -9.40
N VAL A 2 -8.63 0.20 -10.10
CA VAL A 2 -7.25 -0.03 -9.65
C VAL A 2 -6.54 1.32 -9.56
N ALA A 3 -5.93 1.62 -8.42
CA ALA A 3 -5.11 2.81 -8.20
C ALA A 3 -3.65 2.40 -7.97
N ARG A 4 -2.72 3.21 -8.46
CA ARG A 4 -1.28 3.06 -8.24
C ARG A 4 -0.74 4.30 -7.56
N VAL A 5 0.04 4.13 -6.50
CA VAL A 5 0.65 5.22 -5.75
C VAL A 5 2.13 4.90 -5.61
N GLY A 6 2.98 5.72 -6.22
CA GLY A 6 4.42 5.68 -5.99
C GLY A 6 4.74 6.36 -4.68
N THR A 7 5.39 5.65 -3.76
CA THR A 7 5.84 6.16 -2.47
C THR A 7 7.33 5.88 -2.29
N VAL A 8 7.93 6.49 -1.26
CA VAL A 8 9.31 6.22 -0.87
C VAL A 8 9.28 5.58 0.51
N ALA A 9 9.83 4.37 0.61
CA ALA A 9 10.05 3.72 1.90
C ALA A 9 11.50 3.92 2.33
N PHE A 10 11.71 4.04 3.64
CA PHE A 10 13.04 4.13 4.21
C PHE A 10 13.40 2.81 4.86
N GLN A 11 14.53 2.24 4.46
CA GLN A 11 15.15 1.11 5.16
C GLN A 11 16.40 1.64 5.87
N GLY A 12 16.21 2.18 7.08
CA GLY A 12 17.25 2.94 7.76
C GLY A 12 17.41 4.34 7.15
N ILE A 13 18.56 4.64 6.53
CA ILE A 13 18.87 5.94 5.88
C ILE A 13 18.76 5.91 4.35
N GLU A 14 18.50 4.75 3.77
CA GLU A 14 18.36 4.57 2.32
C GLU A 14 16.90 4.73 1.90
N ALA A 15 16.67 5.61 0.94
CA ALA A 15 15.36 5.86 0.33
C ALA A 15 15.16 4.91 -0.84
N VAL A 16 14.19 4.02 -0.72
CA VAL A 16 13.85 3.02 -1.75
C VAL A 16 12.49 3.37 -2.35
N PRO A 17 12.36 3.51 -3.69
CA PRO A 17 11.07 3.73 -4.31
C PRO A 17 10.21 2.45 -4.20
N VAL A 18 8.97 2.60 -3.77
CA VAL A 18 8.02 1.52 -3.60
C VAL A 18 6.73 1.88 -4.36
N ASP A 19 6.21 0.93 -5.14
CA ASP A 19 4.91 1.09 -5.81
C ASP A 19 3.83 0.38 -5.01
N VAL A 20 2.76 1.09 -4.70
CA VAL A 20 1.60 0.57 -3.97
C VAL A 20 0.43 0.46 -4.94
N GLN A 21 -0.09 -0.76 -5.07
CA GLN A 21 -1.28 -1.04 -5.87
C GLN A 21 -2.49 -1.28 -4.97
N VAL A 22 -3.53 -0.47 -5.18
CA VAL A 22 -4.81 -0.63 -4.47
C VAL A 22 -5.86 -1.12 -5.45
N MET A 23 -6.52 -2.23 -5.08
CA MET A 23 -7.65 -2.78 -5.81
C MET A 23 -8.94 -2.49 -5.06
N VAL A 24 -9.86 -1.75 -5.67
CA VAL A 24 -11.19 -1.47 -5.13
C VAL A 24 -12.22 -2.29 -5.91
N ALA A 25 -12.82 -3.28 -5.23
CA ALA A 25 -13.90 -4.10 -5.75
C ALA A 25 -15.20 -3.83 -4.96
N PRO A 26 -16.32 -3.49 -5.63
CA PRO A 26 -17.60 -3.32 -4.96
C PRO A 26 -18.11 -4.67 -4.41
N GLY A 27 -18.61 -4.68 -3.17
CA GLY A 27 -19.24 -5.86 -2.55
C GLY A 27 -18.36 -6.72 -1.65
N LYS A 28 -17.08 -6.36 -1.43
CA LYS A 28 -16.18 -7.07 -0.50
C LYS A 28 -15.39 -6.06 0.34
N MET A 29 -15.85 -5.79 1.56
CA MET A 29 -15.05 -5.08 2.57
C MET A 29 -13.97 -6.03 3.08
N GLY A 30 -12.83 -6.05 2.39
CA GLY A 30 -11.66 -6.83 2.77
C GLY A 30 -10.40 -6.12 2.31
N MET A 31 -9.52 -5.78 3.25
CA MET A 31 -8.20 -5.25 2.96
C MET A 31 -7.24 -6.44 2.82
N SER A 32 -6.83 -6.78 1.60
CA SER A 32 -5.80 -7.79 1.38
C SER A 32 -4.49 -7.07 1.05
N MET A 33 -3.57 -7.09 2.01
CA MET A 33 -2.23 -6.49 1.88
C MET A 33 -1.26 -7.56 1.39
N TYR A 34 -0.69 -7.35 0.21
CA TYR A 34 0.36 -8.21 -0.33
C TYR A 34 1.68 -7.43 -0.35
N GLY A 35 2.67 -7.90 0.41
CA GLY A 35 4.07 -7.47 0.27
C GLY A 35 4.56 -6.26 1.06
N LEU A 36 3.69 -5.45 1.68
CA LEU A 36 4.10 -4.29 2.48
C LEU A 36 3.29 -4.26 3.78
N ILE A 37 3.95 -4.43 4.92
CA ILE A 37 3.27 -4.51 6.23
C ILE A 37 3.27 -3.12 6.88
N LYS A 38 2.08 -2.79 7.41
CA LYS A 38 1.70 -1.70 8.34
C LYS A 38 1.69 -0.28 7.77
N LEU A 39 0.65 -0.01 6.98
CA LEU A 39 0.01 1.30 7.02
C LEU A 39 -1.12 1.25 8.05
N GLU A 40 -0.87 1.82 9.22
CA GLU A 40 -1.90 2.23 10.17
C GLU A 40 -2.80 3.29 9.53
N CYS A 41 -3.78 2.83 8.75
CA CYS A 41 -4.86 3.67 8.25
C CYS A 41 -6.16 3.16 8.88
N LEU A 42 -6.19 3.16 10.22
CA LEU A 42 -7.40 3.03 11.02
C LEU A 42 -7.24 3.84 12.30
N HIS A 43 -7.09 5.15 12.12
CA HIS A 43 -7.59 6.15 13.05
C HIS A 43 -8.07 7.35 12.24
#